data_AF-A0A938QCB7-F1
#
_entry.id   AF-A0A938QCB7-F1
#
_cell.length_a   1.000
_cell.length_b   1.000
_cell.length_c   1.000
_cell.angle_alpha   90.00
_cell.angle_beta   90.00
_cell.angle_gamma   90.00
#
_symmetry.space_group_name_H-M   'P 1'
#
loop_
_entity.id
_entity.type
_entity.pdbx_description
1 polymer ?
#
loop_
_entity_poly.entity_id
_entity_poly.type
_entity_poly.pdbx_seq_one_letter_code
_entity_poly.pdbx_strand_id
1 'polypeptide(L)'
;MDIESNLSGCCRARVLLVGYHVSAGKPIHVWRPVRDAPAGIDYHVRSVVRAALVVLCTWSSLFCAPGGGTPMRQGFKVFDSDTHLAPNFETLEPYFDANTRKRIPEWEEFKVPFRVGWSGEILEPPYGHRLQFKKRSGWRQKLRVLGEAGPREEAKRHHPKFMGSRFPSPGVSDENFEARIRDMDEEGVDVQLMLPPAPPPSDDVDIELGFIRAGHRFCNDFCGKYPHRLKTLIVVSNKAVDASVAEIKTWAKAPWVAGIYPHLDEGFPIDHPDLEPIWAAANEAGLCVAHHSFTEGFPGYRDLWDNPFLGRSASHPWAAMRAMAAFFGAGIMERYPNIRYCVLESGFGWLPFWAARMDDQCEYISYALPESMTRKPSEYLANGRFFASVVIHEGEKMARMVTDYLGDGLLMYSSDYPHPESRFPGSIDVVLAWKSLGDEVMRKMLWDNAVKCFGEP
;
A
#
# COMPACT_ATOMS: atom_id res chain seq x y z
N MET A 1 -39.86 -7.19 54.15
CA MET A 1 -39.07 -8.44 54.28
C MET A 1 -37.63 -8.01 54.25
N ASP A 2 -37.06 -7.91 55.43
CA ASP A 2 -35.73 -7.39 55.69
C ASP A 2 -34.75 -8.56 55.68
N ILE A 3 -33.57 -8.36 55.09
CA ILE A 3 -32.32 -8.94 55.59
C ILE A 3 -31.26 -7.83 55.52
N GLU A 4 -30.69 -7.53 56.68
CA GLU A 4 -29.55 -6.65 56.96
C GLU A 4 -28.22 -7.27 56.43
N SER A 5 -27.05 -6.65 56.38
CA SER A 5 -26.54 -5.25 56.28
C SER A 5 -25.04 -5.39 55.86
N ASN A 6 -24.05 -4.48 55.96
CA ASN A 6 -23.90 -3.13 56.52
C ASN A 6 -22.61 -2.48 55.93
N LEU A 7 -22.39 -1.18 56.19
CA LEU A 7 -21.11 -0.44 56.08
C LEU A 7 -20.45 -0.35 54.66
N SER A 8 -19.73 0.70 54.28
CA SER A 8 -19.71 2.13 54.71
C SER A 8 -18.80 2.93 53.76
N GLY A 9 -19.17 4.16 53.37
CA GLY A 9 -18.24 5.07 52.70
C GLY A 9 -18.86 6.14 51.79
N CYS A 10 -18.56 7.42 52.05
CA CYS A 10 -18.87 8.56 51.17
C CYS A 10 -18.16 8.42 49.80
N CYS A 11 -18.62 9.00 48.69
CA CYS A 11 -19.29 10.30 48.55
C CYS A 11 -20.18 10.38 47.28
N ARG A 12 -21.26 11.18 47.31
CA ARG A 12 -22.13 11.40 46.13
C ARG A 12 -21.78 12.71 45.41
N ALA A 13 -21.42 12.63 44.13
CA ALA A 13 -21.43 13.78 43.23
C ALA A 13 -22.76 13.80 42.44
N ARG A 14 -23.55 14.86 42.59
CA ARG A 14 -24.69 15.16 41.71
C ARG A 14 -24.22 16.12 40.61
N VAL A 15 -24.25 15.70 39.35
CA VAL A 15 -24.10 16.62 38.22
C VAL A 15 -25.47 17.16 37.86
N LEU A 16 -25.62 18.49 37.87
CA LEU A 16 -26.85 19.17 37.48
C LEU A 16 -26.76 19.58 36.01
N LEU A 17 -27.41 18.85 35.11
CA LEU A 17 -27.48 19.19 33.69
C LEU A 17 -28.55 20.27 33.44
N VAL A 18 -28.12 21.53 33.37
CA VAL A 18 -28.95 22.64 32.88
C VAL A 18 -28.78 22.74 31.37
N GLY A 19 -29.76 22.22 30.62
CA GLY A 19 -29.75 22.31 29.15
C GLY A 19 -30.10 23.71 28.66
N TYR A 20 -29.25 24.29 27.81
CA TYR A 20 -29.55 25.53 27.08
C TYR A 20 -29.87 25.23 25.62
N HIS A 21 -31.12 25.48 25.22
CA HIS A 21 -31.51 25.52 23.82
C HIS A 21 -30.95 26.81 23.19
N VAL A 22 -30.22 26.68 22.07
CA VAL A 22 -29.80 27.81 21.25
C VAL A 22 -30.41 27.64 19.86
N SER A 23 -31.27 28.58 19.46
CA SER A 23 -31.83 28.66 18.10
C SER A 23 -30.93 29.52 17.21
N ALA A 24 -30.84 29.20 15.93
CA ALA A 24 -30.09 29.99 14.95
C ALA A 24 -30.86 31.27 14.54
N GLY A 25 -30.16 32.40 14.35
CA GLY A 25 -30.81 33.58 13.76
C GLY A 25 -30.09 34.93 13.84
N LYS A 26 -29.22 35.20 12.85
CA LYS A 26 -28.75 36.54 12.39
C LYS A 26 -27.78 37.35 13.29
N PRO A 27 -26.90 38.20 12.69
CA PRO A 27 -25.91 39.01 13.40
C PRO A 27 -26.35 40.48 13.61
N ILE A 28 -25.66 41.20 14.52
CA ILE A 28 -25.75 42.67 14.69
C ILE A 28 -24.32 43.26 14.79
N HIS A 29 -24.17 44.52 14.37
CA HIS A 29 -22.90 45.16 14.00
C HIS A 29 -22.07 45.76 15.16
N VAL A 30 -20.78 45.94 14.90
CA VAL A 30 -19.84 46.73 15.70
C VAL A 30 -20.00 48.24 15.42
N TRP A 31 -20.04 49.06 16.47
CA TRP A 31 -19.68 50.49 16.42
C TRP A 31 -18.92 50.92 17.70
N ARG A 32 -18.11 51.99 17.60
CA ARG A 32 -17.26 52.56 18.66
C ARG A 32 -17.74 54.01 19.03
N PRO A 33 -16.93 54.94 19.60
CA PRO A 33 -16.78 55.11 21.05
C PRO A 33 -16.90 56.57 21.57
N VAL A 34 -17.14 56.75 22.88
CA VAL A 34 -16.99 58.02 23.63
C VAL A 34 -16.45 57.60 25.02
N ARG A 35 -15.25 58.01 25.50
CA ARG A 35 -14.84 59.33 26.04
C ARG A 35 -15.72 59.75 27.24
N ASP A 36 -15.21 60.21 28.40
CA ASP A 36 -13.90 60.78 28.78
C ASP A 36 -13.42 60.30 30.18
N ALA A 37 -12.28 60.81 30.65
CA ALA A 37 -11.74 60.64 32.02
C ALA A 37 -11.52 62.01 32.69
N PRO A 38 -11.35 62.08 34.03
CA PRO A 38 -9.98 62.27 34.50
C PRO A 38 -9.61 61.63 35.87
N ALA A 39 -8.29 61.44 36.04
CA ALA A 39 -7.51 61.50 37.28
C ALA A 39 -7.83 60.58 38.49
N GLY A 40 -6.90 59.64 38.75
CA GLY A 40 -6.20 59.62 40.05
C GLY A 40 -6.48 58.47 41.03
N ILE A 41 -5.72 57.37 40.91
CA ILE A 41 -5.01 56.61 41.97
C ILE A 41 -4.29 55.43 41.29
N ASP A 42 -3.14 54.99 41.82
CA ASP A 42 -2.19 54.10 41.14
C ASP A 42 -1.83 52.85 41.98
N TYR A 43 -1.24 51.84 41.32
CA TYR A 43 -0.68 50.58 41.85
C TYR A 43 -1.62 49.61 42.62
N HIS A 44 -2.10 48.57 41.93
CA HIS A 44 -1.42 47.26 41.93
C HIS A 44 -2.14 46.20 41.06
N VAL A 45 -1.59 45.87 39.88
CA VAL A 45 -2.03 44.72 39.06
C VAL A 45 -0.83 43.94 38.53
N ARG A 46 -0.41 42.87 39.24
CA ARG A 46 0.62 41.91 38.77
C ARG A 46 0.47 40.51 39.40
N SER A 47 -0.60 39.76 39.11
CA SER A 47 -0.65 38.31 39.43
C SER A 47 -1.74 37.44 38.77
N VAL A 48 -2.70 37.97 37.99
CA VAL A 48 -3.89 37.19 37.55
C VAL A 48 -4.06 37.10 36.02
N VAL A 49 -3.00 36.77 35.27
CA VAL A 49 -3.09 36.45 33.81
C VAL A 49 -2.24 35.23 33.41
N ARG A 50 -1.84 34.36 34.34
CA ARG A 50 -1.01 33.16 34.05
C ARG A 50 -1.61 31.81 34.48
N ALA A 51 -2.82 31.78 35.03
CA ALA A 51 -3.49 30.56 35.48
C ALA A 51 -4.59 30.03 34.53
N ALA A 52 -5.04 30.82 33.56
CA ALA A 52 -6.23 30.52 32.76
C ALA A 52 -5.97 29.76 31.43
N LEU A 53 -4.72 29.51 31.06
CA LEU A 53 -4.34 28.95 29.74
C LEU A 53 -3.68 27.56 29.80
N VAL A 54 -3.83 26.83 30.91
CA VAL A 54 -3.19 25.52 31.15
C VAL A 54 -4.22 24.39 31.42
N VAL A 55 -5.50 24.74 31.57
CA VAL A 55 -6.56 23.81 32.07
C VAL A 55 -7.49 23.31 30.95
N LEU A 56 -7.27 23.71 29.68
CA LEU A 56 -8.11 23.36 28.53
C LEU A 56 -7.46 22.42 27.49
N CYS A 57 -6.35 21.77 27.84
CA CYS A 57 -5.63 20.83 26.94
C CYS A 57 -5.37 19.44 27.56
N THR A 58 -6.03 19.09 28.67
CA THR A 58 -5.74 17.86 29.45
C THR A 58 -6.98 16.98 29.73
N TRP A 59 -8.09 17.20 29.02
CA TRP A 59 -9.35 16.46 29.20
C TRP A 59 -9.82 15.73 27.92
N SER A 60 -8.87 15.21 27.14
CA SER A 60 -9.13 14.32 25.99
C SER A 60 -8.26 13.05 25.98
N SER A 61 -7.42 12.85 27.00
CA SER A 61 -6.34 11.84 27.02
C SER A 61 -6.42 10.86 28.20
N LEU A 62 -7.59 10.77 28.86
CA LEU A 62 -7.81 9.97 30.08
C LEU A 62 -8.82 8.83 29.92
N PHE A 63 -8.81 8.17 28.74
CA PHE A 63 -9.40 6.84 28.53
C PHE A 63 -8.49 5.91 27.69
N CYS A 64 -7.17 5.95 27.96
CA CYS A 64 -6.25 4.87 27.56
C CYS A 64 -6.03 3.93 28.75
N ALA A 65 -6.84 2.89 28.86
CA ALA A 65 -6.52 1.75 29.71
C ALA A 65 -5.42 0.91 29.04
N PRO A 66 -4.43 0.35 29.80
CA PRO A 66 -3.38 -0.50 29.23
C PRO A 66 -3.93 -1.88 28.86
N GLY A 67 -4.64 -1.94 27.74
CA GLY A 67 -5.21 -3.14 27.11
C GLY A 67 -5.34 -2.87 25.62
N GLY A 68 -4.21 -2.81 24.92
CA GLY A 68 -4.09 -2.25 23.57
C GLY A 68 -4.74 -3.11 22.48
N GLY A 69 -6.01 -2.83 22.19
CA GLY A 69 -6.61 -3.11 20.89
C GLY A 69 -6.44 -1.91 19.96
N THR A 70 -5.99 -2.15 18.73
CA THR A 70 -5.95 -1.15 17.65
C THR A 70 -7.37 -0.61 17.37
N PRO A 71 -7.55 0.70 17.06
CA PRO A 71 -8.88 1.27 16.81
C PRO A 71 -9.47 0.82 15.46
N MET A 72 -10.19 -0.31 15.48
CA MET A 72 -10.91 -0.92 14.36
C MET A 72 -11.88 0.04 13.64
N ARG A 73 -11.66 0.31 12.34
CA ARG A 73 -12.51 1.23 11.54
C ARG A 73 -13.93 0.67 11.41
N GLN A 74 -14.91 1.39 11.96
CA GLN A 74 -16.33 0.98 12.00
C GLN A 74 -16.57 -0.44 12.57
N GLY A 75 -15.65 -0.96 13.41
CA GLY A 75 -15.74 -2.33 13.95
C GLY A 75 -15.24 -3.44 13.02
N PHE A 76 -14.51 -3.11 11.96
CA PHE A 76 -13.75 -4.06 11.14
C PHE A 76 -12.25 -3.98 11.47
N LYS A 77 -11.55 -5.12 11.39
CA LYS A 77 -10.09 -5.11 11.22
C LYS A 77 -9.77 -4.83 9.75
N VAL A 78 -8.67 -4.16 9.48
CA VAL A 78 -8.29 -3.71 8.13
C VAL A 78 -6.82 -4.05 7.85
N PHE A 79 -6.63 -4.99 6.93
CA PHE A 79 -5.36 -5.30 6.28
C PHE A 79 -5.38 -4.67 4.89
N ASP A 80 -4.58 -3.63 4.70
CA ASP A 80 -4.34 -2.98 3.42
C ASP A 80 -3.24 -3.74 2.67
N SER A 81 -3.63 -4.46 1.61
CA SER A 81 -2.76 -5.39 0.87
C SER A 81 -1.84 -4.72 -0.14
N ASP A 82 -1.90 -3.39 -0.29
CA ASP A 82 -1.29 -2.70 -1.42
C ASP A 82 -0.92 -1.25 -1.05
N THR A 83 0.30 -1.07 -0.56
CA THR A 83 0.91 0.24 -0.21
C THR A 83 2.41 0.22 -0.53
N HIS A 84 3.13 1.34 -0.50
CA HIS A 84 4.51 1.39 -1.00
C HIS A 84 5.57 1.75 0.05
N LEU A 85 6.75 1.15 -0.05
CA LEU A 85 7.97 1.54 0.64
C LEU A 85 9.07 1.79 -0.40
N ALA A 86 9.39 3.06 -0.64
CA ALA A 86 10.22 3.53 -1.75
C ALA A 86 11.27 4.54 -1.26
N PRO A 87 12.22 4.09 -0.42
CA PRO A 87 13.19 4.95 0.27
C PRO A 87 14.19 5.62 -0.67
N ASN A 88 14.74 6.75 -0.22
CA ASN A 88 15.80 7.46 -0.92
C ASN A 88 17.15 6.72 -0.84
N PHE A 89 18.07 7.09 -1.74
CA PHE A 89 19.43 6.57 -1.79
C PHE A 89 20.15 6.76 -0.45
N GLU A 90 20.03 7.94 0.16
CA GLU A 90 20.63 8.28 1.45
C GLU A 90 20.08 7.40 2.61
N THR A 91 18.82 6.96 2.52
CA THR A 91 18.19 6.05 3.50
C THR A 91 18.67 4.62 3.32
N LEU A 92 18.92 4.19 2.07
CA LEU A 92 19.47 2.86 1.77
C LEU A 92 21.01 2.79 1.94
N GLU A 93 21.73 3.91 1.86
CA GLU A 93 23.19 3.94 1.97
C GLU A 93 23.75 3.28 3.24
N PRO A 94 23.19 3.51 4.45
CA PRO A 94 23.52 2.77 5.66
C PRO A 94 23.50 1.23 5.51
N TYR A 95 22.64 0.70 4.65
CA TYR A 95 22.38 -0.73 4.51
C TYR A 95 23.17 -1.41 3.38
N PHE A 96 23.95 -0.68 2.58
CA PHE A 96 24.86 -1.32 1.59
C PHE A 96 26.02 -2.07 2.27
N ASP A 97 26.45 -3.17 1.66
CA ASP A 97 27.60 -3.94 2.12
C ASP A 97 28.94 -3.32 1.68
N ALA A 98 30.04 -3.88 2.20
CA ALA A 98 31.39 -3.36 1.98
C ALA A 98 31.90 -3.47 0.53
N ASN A 99 31.23 -4.19 -0.36
CA ASN A 99 31.55 -4.21 -1.79
C ASN A 99 30.70 -3.18 -2.53
N THR A 100 29.38 -3.17 -2.31
CA THR A 100 28.48 -2.18 -2.91
C THR A 100 28.89 -0.75 -2.54
N ARG A 101 29.30 -0.50 -1.29
CA ARG A 101 29.78 0.82 -0.83
C ARG A 101 31.01 1.34 -1.57
N LYS A 102 31.89 0.48 -2.09
CA LYS A 102 33.08 0.91 -2.86
C LYS A 102 32.69 1.55 -4.19
N ARG A 103 31.49 1.25 -4.70
CA ARG A 103 30.97 1.72 -5.99
C ARG A 103 30.16 3.01 -5.89
N ILE A 104 29.77 3.44 -4.69
CA ILE A 104 29.01 4.69 -4.48
C ILE A 104 29.67 5.92 -5.15
N PRO A 105 31.02 6.10 -5.15
CA PRO A 105 31.66 7.18 -5.91
C PRO A 105 31.49 7.11 -7.42
N GLU A 106 31.24 5.93 -8.00
CA GLU A 106 30.88 5.74 -9.42
C GLU A 106 29.45 6.23 -9.72
N TRP A 107 28.63 6.43 -8.68
CA TRP A 107 27.18 6.62 -8.81
C TRP A 107 26.74 8.08 -8.71
N GLU A 108 27.65 9.01 -8.39
CA GLU A 108 27.31 10.42 -8.12
C GLU A 108 26.64 11.11 -9.31
N GLU A 109 27.08 10.83 -10.55
CA GLU A 109 26.48 11.40 -11.77
C GLU A 109 25.06 10.87 -12.06
N PHE A 110 24.68 9.74 -11.45
CA PHE A 110 23.37 9.11 -11.63
C PHE A 110 22.33 9.54 -10.58
N LYS A 111 22.71 10.37 -9.59
CA LYS A 111 21.80 10.91 -8.57
C LYS A 111 20.80 11.90 -9.17
N VAL A 112 19.52 11.62 -9.00
CA VAL A 112 18.40 12.47 -9.42
C VAL A 112 17.59 12.88 -8.18
N PRO A 113 17.46 14.19 -7.86
CA PRO A 113 16.79 14.63 -6.63
C PRO A 113 15.28 14.40 -6.67
N PHE A 114 14.72 13.95 -5.54
CA PHE A 114 13.28 13.85 -5.32
C PHE A 114 12.67 15.24 -5.05
N ARG A 115 12.26 15.91 -6.13
CA ARG A 115 11.60 17.24 -6.09
C ARG A 115 10.07 17.17 -6.01
N VAL A 116 9.50 16.02 -6.35
CA VAL A 116 8.07 15.73 -6.25
C VAL A 116 7.96 14.32 -5.70
N GLY A 117 7.22 14.15 -4.61
CA GLY A 117 7.07 12.87 -3.91
C GLY A 117 6.09 11.93 -4.62
N TRP A 118 5.80 10.82 -3.95
CA TRP A 118 5.00 9.72 -4.52
C TRP A 118 3.50 10.03 -4.60
N SER A 119 3.01 10.99 -3.79
CA SER A 119 1.63 11.47 -3.81
C SER A 119 1.39 12.56 -4.87
N GLY A 120 2.46 13.10 -5.47
CA GLY A 120 2.42 14.28 -6.35
C GLY A 120 2.64 15.61 -5.63
N GLU A 121 2.98 15.57 -4.34
CA GLU A 121 3.37 16.70 -3.50
C GLU A 121 4.72 17.29 -3.95
N ILE A 122 4.84 18.62 -3.95
CA ILE A 122 6.11 19.30 -4.21
C ILE A 122 6.93 19.29 -2.93
N LEU A 123 8.20 18.88 -3.05
CA LEU A 123 9.13 18.80 -1.94
C LEU A 123 10.05 20.04 -1.93
N GLU A 124 10.49 20.43 -0.73
CA GLU A 124 11.44 21.52 -0.50
C GLU A 124 12.85 20.96 -0.21
N PRO A 125 13.93 21.71 -0.49
CA PRO A 125 15.30 21.25 -0.26
C PRO A 125 15.67 21.24 1.25
N PRO A 126 16.63 20.39 1.68
CA PRO A 126 17.44 19.48 0.88
C PRO A 126 16.66 18.26 0.38
N TYR A 127 16.96 17.83 -0.85
CA TYR A 127 16.33 16.65 -1.46
C TYR A 127 17.13 15.39 -1.15
N GLY A 128 16.45 14.30 -0.82
CA GLY A 128 16.98 12.95 -1.05
C GLY A 128 17.08 12.65 -2.54
N HIS A 129 17.86 11.64 -2.90
CA HIS A 129 18.10 11.25 -4.29
C HIS A 129 17.60 9.83 -4.58
N ARG A 130 17.34 9.56 -5.85
CA ARG A 130 17.35 8.19 -6.40
C ARG A 130 18.44 8.06 -7.44
N LEU A 131 18.95 6.86 -7.66
CA LEU A 131 19.84 6.59 -8.78
C LEU A 131 19.04 6.31 -10.06
N GLN A 132 19.60 6.70 -11.21
CA GLN A 132 18.96 6.50 -12.51
C GLN A 132 19.97 6.07 -13.59
N PHE A 133 20.50 4.85 -13.44
CA PHE A 133 21.47 4.25 -14.36
C PHE A 133 20.95 4.15 -15.81
N LYS A 134 19.71 3.68 -16.00
CA LYS A 134 19.04 3.65 -17.32
C LYS A 134 18.20 4.91 -17.57
N LYS A 135 18.23 5.43 -18.81
CA LYS A 135 17.25 6.41 -19.28
C LYS A 135 15.85 5.77 -19.27
N ARG A 136 14.91 6.34 -18.51
CA ARG A 136 13.51 5.86 -18.47
C ARG A 136 12.88 5.94 -19.87
N SER A 137 12.31 4.85 -20.37
CA SER A 137 11.52 4.78 -21.60
C SER A 137 10.00 4.92 -21.30
N GLY A 138 9.18 4.96 -22.36
CA GLY A 138 7.72 4.89 -22.27
C GLY A 138 7.00 6.19 -21.91
N TRP A 139 5.68 6.07 -21.68
CA TRP A 139 4.68 7.15 -21.65
C TRP A 139 4.84 8.24 -20.58
N ARG A 140 5.90 8.16 -19.75
CA ARG A 140 6.23 9.16 -18.71
C ARG A 140 7.28 10.18 -19.20
N GLN A 141 7.77 10.05 -20.44
CA GLN A 141 8.77 10.92 -21.09
C GLN A 141 8.15 12.12 -21.81
N LYS A 142 7.27 11.86 -22.79
CA LYS A 142 6.57 12.87 -23.60
C LYS A 142 5.06 12.75 -23.40
N LEU A 143 4.31 13.80 -23.71
CA LEU A 143 2.84 13.79 -23.63
C LEU A 143 2.22 13.95 -25.03
N ARG A 144 1.59 12.89 -25.52
CA ARG A 144 0.60 12.96 -26.61
C ARG A 144 -0.80 13.08 -25.99
N VAL A 145 -1.61 14.04 -26.43
CA VAL A 145 -3.06 14.04 -26.13
C VAL A 145 -3.77 13.15 -27.16
N LEU A 146 -4.80 12.41 -26.74
CA LEU A 146 -5.54 11.53 -27.65
C LEU A 146 -6.16 12.33 -28.81
N GLY A 147 -6.00 11.82 -30.02
CA GLY A 147 -6.35 12.52 -31.27
C GLY A 147 -5.20 13.31 -31.92
N GLU A 148 -4.09 13.55 -31.20
CA GLU A 148 -2.90 14.19 -31.78
C GLU A 148 -2.01 13.19 -32.52
N ALA A 149 -1.41 13.63 -33.63
CA ALA A 149 -0.56 12.81 -34.49
C ALA A 149 0.81 12.44 -33.87
N GLY A 150 1.17 13.04 -32.73
CA GLY A 150 2.41 12.77 -32.01
C GLY A 150 2.47 13.52 -30.68
N PRO A 151 3.53 13.32 -29.88
CA PRO A 151 3.70 14.01 -28.61
C PRO A 151 4.04 15.50 -28.81
N ARG A 152 3.54 16.36 -27.92
CA ARG A 152 3.82 17.80 -27.94
C ARG A 152 5.25 18.07 -27.45
N GLU A 153 6.02 18.88 -28.19
CA GLU A 153 7.42 19.16 -27.87
C GLU A 153 7.61 19.98 -26.58
N GLU A 154 6.79 21.01 -26.38
CA GLU A 154 6.84 21.89 -25.19
C GLU A 154 5.86 21.48 -24.08
N ALA A 155 5.46 20.21 -24.00
CA ALA A 155 4.60 19.74 -22.93
C ALA A 155 5.26 19.92 -21.56
N LYS A 156 4.67 20.77 -20.70
CA LYS A 156 5.01 20.80 -19.27
C LYS A 156 4.79 19.42 -18.67
N ARG A 157 5.67 19.01 -17.77
CA ARG A 157 5.53 17.72 -17.06
C ARG A 157 4.30 17.75 -16.16
N HIS A 158 3.28 17.01 -16.53
CA HIS A 158 2.10 16.80 -15.71
C HIS A 158 2.31 15.63 -14.74
N HIS A 159 1.75 15.77 -13.54
CA HIS A 159 1.68 14.72 -12.53
C HIS A 159 0.20 14.34 -12.32
N PRO A 160 -0.12 13.10 -11.94
CA PRO A 160 -1.49 12.73 -11.59
C PRO A 160 -1.99 13.57 -10.40
N LYS A 161 -3.28 13.88 -10.39
CA LYS A 161 -3.90 14.60 -9.27
C LYS A 161 -4.06 13.64 -8.09
N PHE A 162 -3.59 14.03 -6.90
CA PHE A 162 -3.92 13.34 -5.66
C PHE A 162 -5.43 13.34 -5.40
N MET A 163 -5.98 12.18 -5.07
CA MET A 163 -7.43 11.94 -4.96
C MET A 163 -7.95 12.06 -3.52
N GLY A 164 -7.06 11.99 -2.53
CA GLY A 164 -7.38 12.22 -1.12
C GLY A 164 -7.54 13.68 -0.73
N SER A 165 -7.86 13.90 0.55
CA SER A 165 -8.14 15.24 1.10
C SER A 165 -6.91 15.94 1.68
N ARG A 166 -5.88 15.18 2.06
CA ARG A 166 -4.59 15.67 2.57
C ARG A 166 -3.47 14.76 2.06
N PHE A 167 -2.32 15.34 1.70
CA PHE A 167 -1.13 14.52 1.45
C PHE A 167 -0.77 13.69 2.70
N PRO A 168 -0.20 12.49 2.51
CA PRO A 168 0.45 11.71 3.57
C PRO A 168 1.52 12.50 4.32
N SER A 169 1.85 12.04 5.53
CA SER A 169 2.91 12.65 6.35
C SER A 169 4.30 12.53 5.69
N PRO A 170 5.22 13.48 5.90
CA PRO A 170 6.57 13.41 5.31
C PRO A 170 7.37 12.17 5.76
N GLY A 171 8.03 11.51 4.81
CA GLY A 171 8.92 10.35 5.04
C GLY A 171 8.21 9.00 5.23
N VAL A 172 6.88 8.92 5.13
CA VAL A 172 6.09 7.69 5.39
C VAL A 172 6.46 6.49 4.52
N SER A 173 6.98 6.73 3.31
CA SER A 173 7.47 5.70 2.38
C SER A 173 8.99 5.70 2.26
N ASP A 174 9.67 6.40 3.16
CA ASP A 174 11.11 6.48 3.28
C ASP A 174 11.49 6.06 4.72
N GLU A 175 12.15 6.88 5.52
CA GLU A 175 12.67 6.52 6.84
C GLU A 175 11.65 6.59 8.00
N ASN A 176 10.54 7.32 7.83
CA ASN A 176 9.68 7.78 8.93
C ASN A 176 8.54 6.80 9.29
N PHE A 177 8.91 5.62 9.82
CA PHE A 177 7.95 4.60 10.26
C PHE A 177 6.94 5.14 11.31
N GLU A 178 7.36 6.05 12.19
CA GLU A 178 6.48 6.72 13.17
C GLU A 178 5.39 7.56 12.49
N ALA A 179 5.70 8.25 11.40
CA ALA A 179 4.68 8.94 10.61
C ALA A 179 3.74 7.96 9.92
N ARG A 180 4.26 6.82 9.41
CA ARG A 180 3.43 5.81 8.75
C ARG A 180 2.42 5.20 9.71
N ILE A 181 2.83 4.87 10.95
CA ILE A 181 1.93 4.36 11.98
C ILE A 181 0.84 5.37 12.35
N ARG A 182 1.15 6.68 12.45
CA ARG A 182 0.13 7.72 12.70
C ARG A 182 -0.86 7.88 11.53
N ASP A 183 -0.38 7.86 10.29
CA ASP A 183 -1.26 7.90 9.12
C ASP A 183 -2.15 6.64 9.05
N MET A 184 -1.60 5.46 9.38
CA MET A 184 -2.39 4.21 9.51
C MET A 184 -3.46 4.31 10.61
N ASP A 185 -3.15 4.93 11.76
CA ASP A 185 -4.10 5.12 12.85
C ASP A 185 -5.21 6.14 12.52
N GLU A 186 -4.91 7.16 11.69
CA GLU A 186 -5.90 8.13 11.22
C GLU A 186 -6.83 7.54 10.14
N GLU A 187 -6.27 6.74 9.22
CA GLU A 187 -7.03 5.97 8.24
C GLU A 187 -7.87 4.88 8.93
N GLY A 188 -7.35 4.25 9.98
CA GLY A 188 -7.94 3.10 10.66
C GLY A 188 -7.53 1.76 10.04
N VAL A 189 -6.26 1.64 9.65
CA VAL A 189 -5.64 0.43 9.09
C VAL A 189 -4.81 -0.27 10.16
N ASP A 190 -5.14 -1.53 10.47
CA ASP A 190 -4.35 -2.34 11.40
C ASP A 190 -2.99 -2.70 10.80
N VAL A 191 -2.98 -3.18 9.56
CA VAL A 191 -1.81 -3.76 8.90
C VAL A 191 -1.68 -3.25 7.47
N GLN A 192 -0.46 -2.90 7.06
CA GLN A 192 -0.12 -2.59 5.67
C GLN A 192 0.88 -3.62 5.15
N LEU A 193 0.56 -4.25 4.01
CA LEU A 193 1.58 -4.79 3.13
C LEU A 193 2.16 -3.63 2.33
N MET A 194 3.48 -3.50 2.41
CA MET A 194 4.26 -2.54 1.65
C MET A 194 4.98 -3.28 0.52
N LEU A 195 4.80 -2.83 -0.73
CA LEU A 195 5.65 -3.23 -1.84
C LEU A 195 7.09 -2.79 -1.50
N PRO A 196 8.07 -3.70 -1.62
CA PRO A 196 9.42 -3.49 -1.11
C PRO A 196 10.21 -2.47 -1.95
N PRO A 197 11.33 -1.94 -1.42
CA PRO A 197 12.27 -1.09 -2.15
C PRO A 197 12.77 -1.77 -3.44
N ALA A 198 12.18 -1.42 -4.58
CA ALA A 198 12.57 -1.96 -5.87
C ALA A 198 13.95 -1.40 -6.30
N PRO A 199 14.84 -2.23 -6.86
CA PRO A 199 16.14 -1.77 -7.33
C PRO A 199 16.01 -0.80 -8.53
N PRO A 200 16.94 0.17 -8.69
CA PRO A 200 16.95 1.06 -9.84
C PRO A 200 17.29 0.27 -11.12
N PRO A 201 16.52 0.41 -12.22
CA PRO A 201 16.76 -0.36 -13.45
C PRO A 201 18.19 -0.23 -13.98
N SER A 202 18.87 -1.38 -14.08
CA SER A 202 20.29 -1.53 -14.40
C SER A 202 20.50 -2.68 -15.40
N ASP A 203 21.66 -2.69 -16.08
CA ASP A 203 22.22 -3.88 -16.76
C ASP A 203 23.25 -4.60 -15.89
N ASP A 204 23.73 -3.93 -14.84
CA ASP A 204 24.70 -4.42 -13.87
C ASP A 204 23.97 -5.14 -12.71
N VAL A 205 24.21 -6.45 -12.59
CA VAL A 205 23.57 -7.33 -11.60
C VAL A 205 24.09 -7.11 -10.18
N ASP A 206 25.32 -6.63 -9.99
CA ASP A 206 25.86 -6.32 -8.67
C ASP A 206 25.24 -5.04 -8.10
N ILE A 207 24.88 -4.08 -8.96
CA ILE A 207 24.05 -2.92 -8.58
C ILE A 207 22.67 -3.43 -8.11
N GLU A 208 22.01 -4.27 -8.91
CA GLU A 208 20.65 -4.75 -8.61
C GLU A 208 20.61 -5.57 -7.31
N LEU A 209 21.52 -6.53 -7.14
CA LEU A 209 21.68 -7.31 -5.92
C LEU A 209 22.08 -6.46 -4.71
N GLY A 210 22.94 -5.45 -4.91
CA GLY A 210 23.32 -4.51 -3.85
C GLY A 210 22.11 -3.74 -3.30
N PHE A 211 21.22 -3.28 -4.19
CA PHE A 211 19.97 -2.62 -3.82
C PHE A 211 18.96 -3.58 -3.19
N ILE A 212 18.76 -4.79 -3.73
CA ILE A 212 17.87 -5.82 -3.14
C ILE A 212 18.30 -6.13 -1.70
N ARG A 213 19.60 -6.38 -1.48
CA ARG A 213 20.18 -6.71 -0.17
C ARG A 213 20.12 -5.56 0.83
N ALA A 214 20.36 -4.32 0.37
CA ALA A 214 20.18 -3.14 1.21
C ALA A 214 18.70 -2.94 1.57
N GLY A 215 17.80 -3.13 0.59
CA GLY A 215 16.35 -3.12 0.76
C GLY A 215 15.88 -4.09 1.83
N HIS A 216 16.27 -5.38 1.77
CA HIS A 216 15.87 -6.37 2.79
C HIS A 216 16.37 -6.02 4.20
N ARG A 217 17.61 -5.52 4.34
CA ARG A 217 18.15 -5.08 5.63
C ARG A 217 17.41 -3.84 6.16
N PHE A 218 17.08 -2.89 5.29
CA PHE A 218 16.26 -1.74 5.64
C PHE A 218 14.82 -2.15 6.04
N CYS A 219 14.19 -3.04 5.27
CA CYS A 219 12.87 -3.60 5.57
C CYS A 219 12.85 -4.31 6.93
N ASN A 220 13.89 -5.08 7.25
CA ASN A 220 14.05 -5.70 8.57
C ASN A 220 14.04 -4.66 9.70
N ASP A 221 14.79 -3.58 9.55
CA ASP A 221 14.96 -2.60 10.61
C ASP A 221 13.79 -1.61 10.72
N PHE A 222 13.12 -1.29 9.61
CA PHE A 222 11.92 -0.45 9.52
C PHE A 222 10.67 -1.21 9.96
N CYS A 223 10.38 -2.36 9.35
CA CYS A 223 9.20 -3.16 9.70
C CYS A 223 9.33 -3.79 11.08
N GLY A 224 10.56 -4.14 11.50
CA GLY A 224 10.86 -4.68 12.82
C GLY A 224 10.58 -3.74 13.99
N LYS A 225 10.24 -2.46 13.75
CA LYS A 225 9.70 -1.55 14.79
C LYS A 225 8.26 -1.91 15.15
N TYR A 226 7.47 -2.36 14.17
CA TYR A 226 6.04 -2.68 14.30
C TYR A 226 5.69 -3.94 13.50
N PRO A 227 6.29 -5.12 13.81
CA PRO A 227 6.25 -6.30 12.94
C PRO A 227 4.85 -6.88 12.71
N HIS A 228 3.90 -6.64 13.61
CA HIS A 228 2.49 -7.05 13.49
C HIS A 228 1.61 -6.06 12.70
N ARG A 229 2.19 -4.94 12.22
CA ARG A 229 1.48 -3.89 11.45
C ARG A 229 2.15 -3.56 10.12
N LEU A 230 3.48 -3.71 10.05
CA LEU A 230 4.28 -3.41 8.87
C LEU A 230 4.79 -4.72 8.26
N LYS A 231 4.25 -5.08 7.09
CA LYS A 231 4.67 -6.25 6.30
C LYS A 231 5.28 -5.81 4.97
N THR A 232 6.14 -6.62 4.39
CA THR A 232 6.67 -6.42 3.03
C THR A 232 7.15 -7.74 2.42
N LEU A 233 7.70 -7.71 1.20
CA LEU A 233 8.02 -8.88 0.37
C LEU A 233 9.52 -9.01 0.14
N ILE A 234 10.00 -10.25 -0.01
CA ILE A 234 11.39 -10.51 -0.42
C ILE A 234 11.49 -10.29 -1.93
N VAL A 235 12.29 -9.32 -2.37
CA VAL A 235 12.57 -9.10 -3.79
C VAL A 235 13.48 -10.21 -4.31
N VAL A 236 13.10 -10.78 -5.45
CA VAL A 236 13.88 -11.80 -6.18
C VAL A 236 14.10 -11.34 -7.62
N SER A 237 15.22 -11.71 -8.24
CA SER A 237 15.64 -11.24 -9.57
C SER A 237 15.91 -12.39 -10.54
N ASN A 238 15.46 -12.24 -11.79
CA ASN A 238 15.79 -13.15 -12.90
C ASN A 238 17.30 -13.17 -13.22
N LYS A 239 18.02 -12.07 -12.97
CA LYS A 239 19.47 -11.95 -13.26
C LYS A 239 20.33 -12.75 -12.28
N ALA A 240 19.77 -13.15 -11.14
CA ALA A 240 20.51 -13.74 -10.04
C ALA A 240 19.64 -14.72 -9.23
N VAL A 241 19.23 -15.80 -9.88
CA VAL A 241 18.36 -16.86 -9.32
C VAL A 241 18.94 -17.44 -8.02
N ASP A 242 20.20 -17.88 -8.01
CA ASP A 242 20.83 -18.47 -6.81
C ASP A 242 20.92 -17.48 -5.64
N ALA A 243 21.24 -16.22 -5.92
CA ALA A 243 21.27 -15.17 -4.90
C ALA A 243 19.85 -14.89 -4.35
N SER A 244 18.84 -14.92 -5.22
CA SER A 244 17.44 -14.77 -4.84
C SER A 244 16.94 -15.90 -3.94
N VAL A 245 17.33 -17.14 -4.26
CA VAL A 245 17.07 -18.32 -3.40
C VAL A 245 17.78 -18.18 -2.04
N ALA A 246 18.98 -17.60 -2.00
CA ALA A 246 19.67 -17.30 -0.75
C ALA A 246 18.98 -16.20 0.08
N GLU A 247 18.45 -15.13 -0.55
CA GLU A 247 17.65 -14.12 0.15
C GLU A 247 16.33 -14.72 0.69
N ILE A 248 15.62 -15.57 -0.08
CA ILE A 248 14.45 -16.31 0.43
C ILE A 248 14.82 -17.10 1.67
N LYS A 249 15.88 -17.92 1.60
CA LYS A 249 16.30 -18.78 2.73
C LYS A 249 16.81 -17.99 3.95
N THR A 250 17.25 -16.75 3.74
CA THR A 250 17.66 -15.83 4.82
C THR A 250 16.44 -15.17 5.49
N TRP A 251 15.49 -14.66 4.71
CA TRP A 251 14.44 -13.77 5.23
C TRP A 251 13.07 -14.43 5.45
N ALA A 252 12.78 -15.61 4.88
CA ALA A 252 11.46 -16.25 4.92
C ALA A 252 10.85 -16.49 6.32
N LYS A 253 11.62 -16.38 7.40
CA LYS A 253 11.17 -16.52 8.80
C LYS A 253 11.24 -15.21 9.59
N ALA A 254 11.58 -14.09 8.95
CA ALA A 254 11.59 -12.78 9.57
C ALA A 254 10.13 -12.27 9.71
N PRO A 255 9.72 -11.71 10.87
CA PRO A 255 8.31 -11.37 11.13
C PRO A 255 7.65 -10.40 10.14
N TRP A 256 8.43 -9.67 9.34
CA TRP A 256 7.93 -8.71 8.35
C TRP A 256 7.57 -9.35 7.00
N VAL A 257 8.02 -10.57 6.71
CA VAL A 257 7.83 -11.20 5.39
C VAL A 257 6.40 -11.71 5.22
N ALA A 258 5.76 -11.27 4.14
CA ALA A 258 4.44 -11.74 3.68
C ALA A 258 4.51 -12.67 2.45
N GLY A 259 5.62 -12.63 1.70
CA GLY A 259 5.75 -13.29 0.41
C GLY A 259 7.02 -12.89 -0.34
N ILE A 260 7.06 -13.20 -1.64
CA ILE A 260 8.13 -12.79 -2.56
C ILE A 260 7.58 -11.88 -3.67
N TYR A 261 8.44 -10.98 -4.15
CA TYR A 261 8.18 -10.05 -5.25
C TYR A 261 9.17 -10.28 -6.40
N PRO A 262 8.76 -10.90 -7.52
CA PRO A 262 9.63 -11.12 -8.67
C PRO A 262 9.92 -9.83 -9.43
N HIS A 263 11.15 -9.32 -9.35
CA HIS A 263 11.66 -8.28 -10.23
C HIS A 263 12.18 -8.95 -11.52
N LEU A 264 11.47 -8.76 -12.63
CA LEU A 264 11.75 -9.40 -13.92
C LEU A 264 12.00 -8.33 -15.01
N ASP A 265 12.93 -8.59 -15.93
CA ASP A 265 13.18 -7.72 -17.10
C ASP A 265 12.06 -7.80 -18.16
N GLU A 266 11.95 -6.78 -19.02
CA GLU A 266 11.13 -6.88 -20.24
C GLU A 266 11.62 -8.06 -21.11
N GLY A 267 10.72 -9.01 -21.37
CA GLY A 267 11.02 -10.21 -22.16
C GLY A 267 11.43 -11.43 -21.33
N PHE A 268 11.54 -11.31 -20.01
CA PHE A 268 11.78 -12.44 -19.10
C PHE A 268 10.47 -12.81 -18.37
N PRO A 269 9.72 -13.83 -18.81
CA PRO A 269 8.37 -14.07 -18.32
C PRO A 269 8.35 -14.89 -17.02
N ILE A 270 7.27 -14.78 -16.24
CA ILE A 270 7.14 -15.44 -14.91
C ILE A 270 7.15 -16.99 -14.97
N ASP A 271 6.89 -17.57 -16.14
CA ASP A 271 6.93 -18.99 -16.46
C ASP A 271 8.28 -19.48 -17.04
N HIS A 272 9.32 -18.64 -17.04
CA HIS A 272 10.63 -19.04 -17.53
C HIS A 272 11.26 -20.15 -16.65
N PRO A 273 11.75 -21.27 -17.22
CA PRO A 273 12.26 -22.42 -16.45
C PRO A 273 13.34 -22.09 -15.42
N ASP A 274 14.19 -21.09 -15.70
CA ASP A 274 15.25 -20.65 -14.78
C ASP A 274 14.70 -20.11 -13.44
N LEU A 275 13.40 -19.80 -13.33
CA LEU A 275 12.75 -19.37 -12.08
C LEU A 275 12.28 -20.54 -11.20
N GLU A 276 12.29 -21.79 -11.69
CA GLU A 276 11.89 -22.96 -10.90
C GLU A 276 12.64 -23.09 -9.54
N PRO A 277 13.93 -22.73 -9.38
CA PRO A 277 14.58 -22.71 -8.06
C PRO A 277 13.98 -21.67 -7.10
N ILE A 278 13.51 -20.51 -7.61
CA ILE A 278 12.81 -19.49 -6.82
C ILE A 278 11.43 -20.01 -6.40
N TRP A 279 10.70 -20.66 -7.31
CA TRP A 279 9.40 -21.28 -6.98
C TRP A 279 9.55 -22.42 -5.97
N ALA A 280 10.56 -23.27 -6.11
CA ALA A 280 10.89 -24.32 -5.15
C ALA A 280 11.18 -23.74 -3.75
N ALA A 281 11.98 -22.67 -3.67
CA ALA A 281 12.30 -22.00 -2.40
C ALA A 281 11.07 -21.31 -1.77
N ALA A 282 10.24 -20.64 -2.59
CA ALA A 282 8.99 -20.05 -2.12
C ALA A 282 7.99 -21.11 -1.62
N ASN A 283 7.94 -22.28 -2.27
CA ASN A 283 7.12 -23.42 -1.87
C ASN A 283 7.62 -24.09 -0.58
N GLU A 284 8.93 -24.26 -0.41
CA GLU A 284 9.55 -24.75 0.83
C GLU A 284 9.25 -23.82 2.01
N ALA A 285 9.28 -22.50 1.76
CA ALA A 285 8.96 -21.47 2.74
C ALA A 285 7.45 -21.22 2.94
N GLY A 286 6.58 -21.75 2.07
CA GLY A 286 5.13 -21.52 2.12
C GLY A 286 4.71 -20.07 1.79
N LEU A 287 5.49 -19.35 0.99
CA LEU A 287 5.30 -17.93 0.69
C LEU A 287 4.29 -17.68 -0.45
N CYS A 288 3.67 -16.50 -0.44
CA CYS A 288 2.91 -16.00 -1.58
C CYS A 288 3.85 -15.40 -2.63
N VAL A 289 3.52 -15.55 -3.92
CA VAL A 289 4.14 -14.85 -5.04
C VAL A 289 3.24 -13.68 -5.43
N ALA A 290 3.75 -12.45 -5.34
CA ALA A 290 3.00 -11.24 -5.69
C ALA A 290 3.43 -10.69 -7.04
N HIS A 291 2.50 -10.63 -8.01
CA HIS A 291 2.61 -9.78 -9.19
C HIS A 291 1.98 -8.41 -8.86
N HIS A 292 2.68 -7.31 -9.14
CA HIS A 292 2.19 -5.97 -8.90
C HIS A 292 2.30 -5.12 -10.18
N SER A 293 1.19 -5.03 -10.92
CA SER A 293 0.98 -3.99 -11.94
C SER A 293 2.06 -3.97 -13.02
N PHE A 294 3.05 -3.10 -12.91
CA PHE A 294 4.14 -2.88 -13.83
C PHE A 294 5.25 -3.95 -13.77
N THR A 295 5.12 -4.98 -12.92
CA THR A 295 6.13 -6.05 -12.73
C THR A 295 6.53 -6.74 -14.03
N GLU A 296 5.56 -7.06 -14.89
CA GLU A 296 5.82 -7.63 -16.21
C GLU A 296 5.48 -6.57 -17.27
N GLY A 297 6.50 -5.93 -17.83
CA GLY A 297 6.36 -4.88 -18.86
C GLY A 297 5.76 -5.34 -20.19
N PHE A 298 5.09 -6.50 -20.23
CA PHE A 298 4.69 -7.20 -21.44
C PHE A 298 3.31 -7.87 -21.38
N PRO A 299 2.41 -7.68 -22.36
CA PRO A 299 2.55 -6.85 -23.58
C PRO A 299 2.13 -5.39 -23.39
N GLY A 300 1.56 -5.02 -22.24
CA GLY A 300 0.77 -3.79 -22.04
C GLY A 300 1.46 -2.45 -22.30
N TYR A 301 2.78 -2.44 -22.47
CA TYR A 301 3.59 -1.25 -22.73
C TYR A 301 3.73 -0.89 -24.22
N ARG A 302 3.52 -1.85 -25.14
CA ARG A 302 3.67 -1.60 -26.58
C ARG A 302 2.42 -0.91 -27.17
N ASP A 303 2.64 -0.09 -28.18
CA ASP A 303 1.64 0.71 -28.92
C ASP A 303 0.83 1.76 -28.12
N LEU A 304 1.32 2.19 -26.95
CA LEU A 304 0.67 3.26 -26.16
C LEU A 304 0.87 4.69 -26.75
N TRP A 305 1.81 4.87 -27.68
CA TRP A 305 2.16 6.15 -28.32
C TRP A 305 2.28 7.31 -27.29
N ASP A 306 3.14 7.19 -26.29
CA ASP A 306 3.42 8.24 -25.29
C ASP A 306 2.17 8.91 -24.66
N ASN A 307 1.12 8.12 -24.42
CA ASN A 307 -0.09 8.60 -23.75
C ASN A 307 -0.25 7.97 -22.35
N PRO A 308 -0.24 8.77 -21.26
CA PRO A 308 -0.29 8.26 -19.90
C PRO A 308 -1.66 7.72 -19.49
N PHE A 309 -2.75 8.13 -20.15
CA PHE A 309 -4.08 7.57 -19.90
C PHE A 309 -4.17 6.13 -20.43
N LEU A 310 -3.72 5.87 -21.66
CA LEU A 310 -3.66 4.50 -22.18
C LEU A 310 -2.72 3.64 -21.32
N GLY A 311 -1.55 4.16 -20.94
CA GLY A 311 -0.62 3.45 -20.08
C GLY A 311 -1.21 3.06 -18.72
N ARG A 312 -1.94 3.96 -18.06
CA ARG A 312 -2.63 3.67 -16.79
C ARG A 312 -3.86 2.76 -16.95
N SER A 313 -4.62 2.88 -18.05
CA SER A 313 -5.84 2.11 -18.26
C SER A 313 -5.61 0.68 -18.78
N ALA A 314 -4.51 0.43 -19.51
CA ALA A 314 -4.25 -0.86 -20.16
C ALA A 314 -3.12 -1.67 -19.52
N SER A 315 -2.01 -1.04 -19.13
CA SER A 315 -0.78 -1.79 -18.81
C SER A 315 -0.95 -2.70 -17.58
N HIS A 316 -1.58 -2.19 -16.52
CA HIS A 316 -1.74 -2.93 -15.27
C HIS A 316 -2.58 -4.22 -15.46
N PRO A 317 -3.84 -4.17 -15.94
CA PRO A 317 -4.63 -5.38 -16.12
C PRO A 317 -4.06 -6.32 -17.19
N TRP A 318 -3.47 -5.81 -18.28
CA TRP A 318 -2.92 -6.68 -19.34
C TRP A 318 -1.64 -7.41 -18.91
N ALA A 319 -0.80 -6.78 -18.08
CA ALA A 319 0.34 -7.46 -17.45
C ALA A 319 -0.15 -8.57 -16.52
N ALA A 320 -1.10 -8.28 -15.62
CA ALA A 320 -1.63 -9.26 -14.68
C ALA A 320 -2.39 -10.43 -15.37
N MET A 321 -3.13 -10.16 -16.45
CA MET A 321 -3.76 -11.19 -17.28
C MET A 321 -2.71 -12.14 -17.89
N ARG A 322 -1.62 -11.61 -18.47
CA ARG A 322 -0.50 -12.40 -19.00
C ARG A 322 0.14 -13.22 -17.87
N ALA A 323 0.51 -12.56 -16.79
CA ALA A 323 1.16 -13.17 -15.64
C ALA A 323 0.34 -14.36 -15.09
N MET A 324 -0.95 -14.15 -14.85
CA MET A 324 -1.88 -15.18 -14.40
C MET A 324 -2.00 -16.36 -15.37
N ALA A 325 -2.23 -16.09 -16.66
CA ALA A 325 -2.39 -17.14 -17.66
C ALA A 325 -1.12 -17.99 -17.81
N ALA A 326 0.06 -17.38 -17.67
CA ALA A 326 1.32 -18.07 -17.64
C ALA A 326 1.55 -18.86 -16.34
N PHE A 327 1.33 -18.25 -15.17
CA PHE A 327 1.57 -18.88 -13.87
C PHE A 327 0.68 -20.10 -13.65
N PHE A 328 -0.59 -20.03 -14.09
CA PHE A 328 -1.52 -21.15 -14.07
C PHE A 328 -1.25 -22.13 -15.21
N GLY A 329 -1.11 -21.65 -16.45
CA GLY A 329 -0.96 -22.47 -17.66
C GLY A 329 0.35 -23.26 -17.71
N ALA A 330 1.44 -22.73 -17.17
CA ALA A 330 2.70 -23.45 -17.02
C ALA A 330 2.69 -24.46 -15.84
N GLY A 331 1.54 -24.64 -15.16
CA GLY A 331 1.37 -25.63 -14.08
C GLY A 331 2.17 -25.35 -12.81
N ILE A 332 2.60 -24.09 -12.57
CA ILE A 332 3.44 -23.74 -11.41
C ILE A 332 2.71 -24.06 -10.11
N MET A 333 1.41 -23.75 -10.01
CA MET A 333 0.59 -24.05 -8.83
C MET A 333 0.31 -25.55 -8.63
N GLU A 334 0.51 -26.41 -9.63
CA GLU A 334 0.44 -27.88 -9.50
C GLU A 334 1.77 -28.44 -8.96
N ARG A 335 2.92 -28.00 -9.51
CA ARG A 335 4.25 -28.39 -9.00
C ARG A 335 4.51 -27.92 -7.58
N TYR A 336 4.00 -26.75 -7.24
CA TYR A 336 4.28 -26.04 -5.99
C TYR A 336 2.97 -25.82 -5.20
N PRO A 337 2.49 -26.82 -4.44
CA PRO A 337 1.18 -26.78 -3.79
C PRO A 337 1.08 -25.78 -2.62
N ASN A 338 2.21 -25.37 -2.02
CA ASN A 338 2.21 -24.41 -0.90
C ASN A 338 2.19 -22.95 -1.37
N ILE A 339 2.56 -22.69 -2.63
CA ILE A 339 2.53 -21.34 -3.20
C ILE A 339 1.10 -20.83 -3.25
N ARG A 340 0.94 -19.56 -2.87
CA ARG A 340 -0.23 -18.74 -3.16
C ARG A 340 0.19 -17.68 -4.17
N TYR A 341 -0.73 -17.22 -5.01
CA TYR A 341 -0.45 -16.20 -6.03
C TYR A 341 -1.36 -15.01 -5.82
N CYS A 342 -0.82 -13.80 -5.85
CA CYS A 342 -1.65 -12.60 -5.77
C CYS A 342 -1.31 -11.53 -6.81
N VAL A 343 -2.32 -10.75 -7.15
CA VAL A 343 -2.26 -9.65 -8.13
C VAL A 343 -2.61 -8.34 -7.42
N LEU A 344 -1.69 -7.38 -7.50
CA LEU A 344 -1.74 -6.06 -6.84
C LEU A 344 -1.70 -4.92 -7.88
N GLU A 345 -2.24 -3.74 -7.56
CA GLU A 345 -2.41 -2.51 -8.37
C GLU A 345 -2.91 -2.75 -9.82
N SER A 346 -3.66 -3.84 -10.09
CA SER A 346 -3.97 -4.30 -11.47
C SER A 346 -5.45 -4.44 -11.82
N GLY A 347 -6.34 -3.98 -10.94
CA GLY A 347 -7.79 -4.13 -11.10
C GLY A 347 -8.27 -5.56 -10.86
N PHE A 348 -9.59 -5.75 -10.76
CA PHE A 348 -10.17 -7.05 -10.37
C PHE A 348 -11.46 -7.41 -11.12
N GLY A 349 -12.19 -6.43 -11.67
CA GLY A 349 -13.41 -6.64 -12.45
C GLY A 349 -13.24 -7.50 -13.71
N TRP A 350 -12.02 -7.68 -14.18
CA TRP A 350 -11.68 -8.54 -15.30
C TRP A 350 -11.58 -10.03 -14.94
N LEU A 351 -11.49 -10.39 -13.65
CA LEU A 351 -11.24 -11.76 -13.19
C LEU A 351 -12.30 -12.78 -13.69
N PRO A 352 -13.63 -12.50 -13.64
CA PRO A 352 -14.65 -13.43 -14.15
C PRO A 352 -14.53 -13.70 -15.66
N PHE A 353 -14.24 -12.67 -16.44
CA PHE A 353 -14.01 -12.80 -17.89
C PHE A 353 -12.76 -13.64 -18.16
N TRP A 354 -11.67 -13.36 -17.46
CA TRP A 354 -10.40 -14.07 -17.69
C TRP A 354 -10.46 -15.51 -17.20
N ALA A 355 -11.17 -15.80 -16.10
CA ALA A 355 -11.47 -17.16 -15.65
C ALA A 355 -12.19 -17.96 -16.75
N ALA A 356 -13.36 -17.49 -17.20
CA ALA A 356 -14.15 -18.15 -18.24
C ALA A 356 -13.38 -18.32 -19.55
N ARG A 357 -12.56 -17.32 -19.91
CA ARG A 357 -11.70 -17.37 -21.09
C ARG A 357 -10.57 -18.38 -20.97
N MET A 358 -9.83 -18.40 -19.86
CA MET A 358 -8.74 -19.35 -19.69
C MET A 358 -9.26 -20.79 -19.59
N ASP A 359 -10.41 -21.02 -18.94
CA ASP A 359 -11.05 -22.34 -18.87
C ASP A 359 -11.40 -22.91 -20.25
N ASP A 360 -12.03 -22.11 -21.12
CA ASP A 360 -12.34 -22.46 -22.52
C ASP A 360 -11.06 -22.75 -23.33
N GLN A 361 -10.03 -21.93 -23.16
CA GLN A 361 -8.75 -22.14 -23.85
C GLN A 361 -7.99 -23.36 -23.32
N CYS A 362 -8.17 -23.76 -22.05
CA CYS A 362 -7.59 -25.00 -21.53
C CYS A 362 -8.18 -26.26 -22.19
N GLU A 363 -9.41 -26.20 -22.70
CA GLU A 363 -9.97 -27.26 -23.55
C GLU A 363 -9.50 -27.10 -25.00
N TYR A 364 -9.70 -25.92 -25.59
CA TYR A 364 -9.48 -25.64 -27.02
C TYR A 364 -8.00 -25.69 -27.47
N ILE A 365 -7.07 -25.23 -26.64
CA ILE A 365 -5.61 -25.29 -26.89
C ILE A 365 -4.86 -26.12 -25.85
N SER A 366 -5.51 -27.15 -25.31
CA SER A 366 -4.94 -28.17 -24.40
C SER A 366 -3.57 -28.70 -24.82
N TYR A 367 -3.29 -28.83 -26.12
CA TYR A 367 -1.99 -29.27 -26.66
C TYR A 367 -0.81 -28.33 -26.35
N ALA A 368 -1.07 -27.10 -25.89
CA ALA A 368 -0.08 -26.10 -25.50
C ALA A 368 0.13 -26.02 -23.97
N LEU A 369 -0.53 -26.89 -23.21
CA LEU A 369 -0.45 -26.97 -21.74
C LEU A 369 0.25 -28.27 -21.30
N PRO A 370 0.90 -28.29 -20.13
CA PRO A 370 1.52 -29.51 -19.61
C PRO A 370 0.46 -30.51 -19.15
N GLU A 371 0.66 -31.81 -19.43
CA GLU A 371 -0.25 -32.89 -19.02
C GLU A 371 -0.51 -32.96 -17.50
N SER A 372 0.35 -32.33 -16.69
CA SER A 372 0.20 -32.22 -15.23
C SER A 372 -0.82 -31.14 -14.79
N MET A 373 -1.37 -30.34 -15.69
CA MET A 373 -2.38 -29.32 -15.37
C MET A 373 -3.75 -29.97 -15.21
N THR A 374 -4.08 -30.39 -13.98
CA THR A 374 -5.31 -31.16 -13.70
C THR A 374 -6.52 -30.29 -13.41
N ARG A 375 -6.31 -29.06 -12.95
CA ARG A 375 -7.37 -28.10 -12.62
C ARG A 375 -7.56 -27.02 -13.67
N LYS A 376 -8.81 -26.60 -13.83
CA LYS A 376 -9.17 -25.42 -14.61
C LYS A 376 -8.67 -24.13 -13.93
N PRO A 377 -8.30 -23.11 -14.70
CA PRO A 377 -7.94 -21.78 -14.20
C PRO A 377 -8.90 -21.19 -13.17
N SER A 378 -10.22 -21.34 -13.38
CA SER A 378 -11.25 -20.92 -12.41
C SER A 378 -11.16 -21.60 -11.04
N GLU A 379 -10.67 -22.85 -10.97
CA GLU A 379 -10.50 -23.56 -9.71
C GLU A 379 -9.38 -22.97 -8.85
N TYR A 380 -8.31 -22.40 -9.43
CA TYR A 380 -7.29 -21.68 -8.66
C TYR A 380 -7.84 -20.39 -8.04
N LEU A 381 -8.77 -19.73 -8.73
CA LEU A 381 -9.45 -18.54 -8.23
C LEU A 381 -10.41 -18.86 -7.07
N ALA A 382 -11.07 -20.02 -7.11
CA ALA A 382 -12.04 -20.45 -6.10
C ALA A 382 -11.44 -21.22 -4.92
N ASN A 383 -10.29 -21.88 -5.06
CA ASN A 383 -9.73 -22.79 -4.04
C ASN A 383 -8.98 -22.10 -2.87
N GLY A 384 -8.94 -20.77 -2.84
CA GLY A 384 -8.28 -20.02 -1.77
C GLY A 384 -6.74 -19.99 -1.85
N ARG A 385 -6.15 -20.28 -3.03
CA ARG A 385 -4.71 -20.06 -3.29
C ARG A 385 -4.43 -18.85 -4.19
N PHE A 386 -5.46 -18.21 -4.74
CA PHE A 386 -5.34 -16.95 -5.50
C PHE A 386 -6.03 -15.78 -4.78
N PHE A 387 -5.42 -14.59 -4.88
CA PHE A 387 -5.96 -13.36 -4.30
C PHE A 387 -5.74 -12.13 -5.20
N ALA A 388 -6.62 -11.13 -5.12
CA ALA A 388 -6.47 -9.87 -5.86
C ALA A 388 -6.82 -8.64 -4.99
N SER A 389 -6.07 -7.56 -5.13
CA SER A 389 -6.35 -6.29 -4.44
C SER A 389 -7.48 -5.50 -5.12
N VAL A 390 -8.37 -4.88 -4.33
CA VAL A 390 -9.49 -4.08 -4.85
C VAL A 390 -9.07 -2.66 -5.19
N VAL A 391 -8.93 -2.39 -6.49
CA VAL A 391 -8.78 -1.02 -7.00
C VAL A 391 -10.07 -0.24 -6.74
N ILE A 392 -10.07 0.59 -5.69
CA ILE A 392 -11.25 1.27 -5.10
C ILE A 392 -12.12 2.00 -6.15
N HIS A 393 -11.53 2.47 -7.25
CA HIS A 393 -12.25 3.20 -8.30
C HIS A 393 -13.05 2.33 -9.28
N GLU A 394 -12.93 0.99 -9.27
CA GLU A 394 -13.86 0.08 -9.97
C GLU A 394 -15.20 -0.05 -9.23
N GLY A 395 -15.17 -0.02 -7.89
CA GLY A 395 -16.32 0.17 -7.03
C GLY A 395 -17.22 -1.04 -6.76
N GLU A 396 -18.18 -0.82 -5.86
CA GLU A 396 -19.12 -1.82 -5.30
C GLU A 396 -19.74 -2.77 -6.32
N LYS A 397 -20.26 -2.25 -7.45
CA LYS A 397 -20.93 -3.07 -8.47
C LYS A 397 -19.98 -4.07 -9.11
N MET A 398 -18.72 -3.69 -9.28
CA MET A 398 -17.68 -4.57 -9.79
C MET A 398 -17.32 -5.62 -8.74
N ALA A 399 -17.13 -5.21 -7.49
CA ALA A 399 -16.85 -6.13 -6.38
C ALA A 399 -17.94 -7.20 -6.27
N ARG A 400 -19.21 -6.78 -6.30
CA ARG A 400 -20.36 -7.68 -6.22
C ARG A 400 -20.42 -8.66 -7.40
N MET A 401 -20.15 -8.20 -8.62
CA MET A 401 -20.08 -9.08 -9.81
C MET A 401 -18.98 -10.14 -9.68
N VAL A 402 -17.81 -9.78 -9.17
CA VAL A 402 -16.69 -10.72 -8.99
C VAL A 402 -16.98 -11.72 -7.88
N THR A 403 -17.52 -11.28 -6.74
CA THR A 403 -17.90 -12.19 -5.64
C THR A 403 -19.03 -13.13 -5.99
N ASP A 404 -20.00 -12.70 -6.82
CA ASP A 404 -21.12 -13.55 -7.26
C ASP A 404 -20.68 -14.63 -8.28
N TYR A 405 -19.56 -14.42 -9.00
CA TYR A 405 -19.07 -15.35 -10.02
C TYR A 405 -17.93 -16.26 -9.51
N LEU A 406 -17.01 -15.74 -8.69
CA LEU A 406 -15.82 -16.46 -8.20
C LEU A 406 -15.86 -16.77 -6.70
N GLY A 407 -16.86 -16.29 -5.97
CA GLY A 407 -16.92 -16.36 -4.50
C GLY A 407 -16.18 -15.22 -3.80
N ASP A 408 -16.39 -15.13 -2.48
CA ASP A 408 -15.87 -14.02 -1.64
C ASP A 408 -14.49 -14.29 -1.01
N GLY A 409 -13.83 -15.38 -1.38
CA GLY A 409 -12.58 -15.86 -0.78
C GLY A 409 -11.28 -15.25 -1.31
N LEU A 410 -11.33 -14.41 -2.36
CA LEU A 410 -10.14 -13.97 -3.11
C LEU A 410 -9.85 -12.46 -3.11
N LEU A 411 -10.86 -11.60 -2.93
CA LEU A 411 -10.65 -10.13 -2.96
C LEU A 411 -10.07 -9.65 -1.63
N MET A 412 -9.12 -8.70 -1.69
CA MET A 412 -8.45 -8.08 -0.54
C MET A 412 -8.56 -6.56 -0.60
N TYR A 413 -8.64 -5.88 0.54
CA TYR A 413 -8.59 -4.42 0.62
C TYR A 413 -7.24 -3.85 0.18
N SER A 414 -7.25 -2.66 -0.42
CA SER A 414 -6.06 -1.95 -0.88
C SER A 414 -6.32 -0.45 -1.01
N SER A 415 -5.34 0.38 -0.61
CA SER A 415 -5.41 1.85 -0.73
C SER A 415 -4.44 2.47 -1.74
N ASP A 416 -3.45 1.71 -2.24
CA ASP A 416 -2.30 2.18 -3.04
C ASP A 416 -1.53 3.34 -2.35
N TYR A 417 -1.58 3.45 -1.02
CA TYR A 417 -0.92 4.51 -0.27
C TYR A 417 0.62 4.46 -0.47
N PRO A 418 1.29 5.57 -0.84
CA PRO A 418 0.84 6.97 -0.83
C PRO A 418 0.44 7.53 -2.21
N HIS A 419 0.30 6.69 -3.25
CA HIS A 419 0.14 7.15 -4.64
C HIS A 419 -1.08 8.04 -4.87
N PRO A 420 -1.14 8.77 -6.01
CA PRO A 420 -2.16 9.78 -6.24
C PRO A 420 -3.60 9.27 -6.34
N GLU A 421 -3.82 7.97 -6.59
CA GLU A 421 -5.17 7.37 -6.57
C GLU A 421 -5.65 6.96 -5.18
N SER A 422 -4.74 6.89 -4.21
CA SER A 422 -5.08 6.82 -2.80
C SER A 422 -5.93 8.02 -2.38
N ARG A 423 -6.86 7.81 -1.46
CA ARG A 423 -7.86 8.81 -1.03
C ARG A 423 -7.62 9.30 0.40
N PHE A 424 -6.40 9.13 0.90
CA PHE A 424 -6.01 9.43 2.26
C PHE A 424 -6.29 10.89 2.70
N PRO A 425 -6.68 11.11 3.96
CA PRO A 425 -7.38 10.16 4.82
C PRO A 425 -8.81 9.89 4.28
N GLY A 426 -9.24 8.62 4.30
CA GLY A 426 -10.60 8.19 3.92
C GLY A 426 -10.70 7.23 2.73
N SER A 427 -9.64 6.51 2.37
CA SER A 427 -9.68 5.43 1.37
C SER A 427 -10.55 4.26 1.83
N ILE A 428 -10.40 3.81 3.08
CA ILE A 428 -11.16 2.69 3.65
C ILE A 428 -12.65 2.99 3.75
N ASP A 429 -13.03 4.24 4.03
CA ASP A 429 -14.44 4.64 4.14
C ASP A 429 -15.19 4.52 2.79
N VAL A 430 -14.48 4.59 1.65
CA VAL A 430 -15.07 4.34 0.32
C VAL A 430 -15.45 2.87 0.15
N VAL A 431 -14.65 1.93 0.66
CA VAL A 431 -14.93 0.48 0.61
C VAL A 431 -15.95 0.08 1.67
N LEU A 432 -15.87 0.64 2.89
CA LEU A 432 -16.88 0.46 3.93
C LEU A 432 -18.27 0.99 3.51
N ALA A 433 -18.37 1.85 2.49
CA ALA A 433 -19.63 2.28 1.92
C ALA A 433 -20.30 1.24 0.99
N TRP A 434 -19.62 0.15 0.61
CA TRP A 434 -20.13 -0.89 -0.32
C TRP A 434 -21.12 -1.85 0.39
N LYS A 435 -22.26 -1.32 0.85
CA LYS A 435 -23.20 -2.03 1.73
C LYS A 435 -23.92 -3.22 1.09
N SER A 436 -23.98 -3.35 -0.23
CA SER A 436 -24.61 -4.48 -0.93
C SER A 436 -23.78 -5.78 -0.95
N LEU A 437 -22.53 -5.73 -0.47
CA LEU A 437 -21.70 -6.91 -0.21
C LEU A 437 -22.07 -7.60 1.11
N GLY A 438 -22.53 -6.83 2.11
CA GLY A 438 -22.81 -7.32 3.46
C GLY A 438 -21.56 -7.58 4.31
N ASP A 439 -21.75 -7.64 5.63
CA ASP A 439 -20.64 -7.61 6.59
C ASP A 439 -19.74 -8.85 6.57
N GLU A 440 -20.21 -10.00 6.05
CA GLU A 440 -19.39 -11.21 5.93
C GLU A 440 -18.36 -11.08 4.81
N VAL A 441 -18.81 -10.71 3.59
CA VAL A 441 -17.92 -10.40 2.47
C VAL A 441 -16.97 -9.28 2.84
N MET A 442 -17.45 -8.26 3.57
CA MET A 442 -16.63 -7.16 4.05
C MET A 442 -15.55 -7.63 5.04
N ARG A 443 -15.85 -8.51 6.01
CA ARG A 443 -14.82 -9.09 6.90
C ARG A 443 -13.76 -9.88 6.12
N LYS A 444 -14.19 -10.70 5.15
CA LYS A 444 -13.26 -11.47 4.31
C LYS A 444 -12.36 -10.57 3.48
N MET A 445 -12.93 -9.53 2.85
CA MET A 445 -12.20 -8.58 2.01
C MET A 445 -11.25 -7.68 2.81
N LEU A 446 -11.68 -7.17 3.97
CA LEU A 446 -10.85 -6.29 4.80
C LEU A 446 -9.83 -7.03 5.66
N TRP A 447 -9.98 -8.34 5.92
CA TRP A 447 -9.06 -9.08 6.79
C TRP A 447 -8.79 -10.52 6.32
N ASP A 448 -9.79 -11.40 6.32
CA ASP A 448 -9.53 -12.86 6.30
C ASP A 448 -8.81 -13.34 5.04
N ASN A 449 -9.05 -12.71 3.88
CA ASN A 449 -8.41 -13.08 2.62
C ASN A 449 -6.95 -12.63 2.56
N ALA A 450 -6.62 -11.46 3.11
CA ALA A 450 -5.24 -11.02 3.25
C ALA A 450 -4.45 -11.93 4.21
N VAL A 451 -5.08 -12.39 5.30
CA VAL A 451 -4.47 -13.38 6.22
C VAL A 451 -4.25 -14.74 5.55
N LYS A 452 -5.21 -15.24 4.75
CA LYS A 452 -5.00 -16.47 3.96
C LYS A 452 -3.85 -16.30 2.95
N CYS A 453 -3.72 -15.13 2.34
CA CYS A 453 -2.70 -14.80 1.37
C CYS A 453 -1.30 -14.72 2.01
N PHE A 454 -1.15 -13.93 3.06
CA PHE A 454 0.14 -13.49 3.59
C PHE A 454 0.53 -14.08 4.95
N GLY A 455 -0.40 -14.76 5.64
CA GLY A 455 -0.23 -15.27 7.00
C GLY A 455 -0.82 -14.34 8.07
N GLU A 456 -0.88 -14.81 9.32
CA GLU A 456 -1.29 -13.99 10.47
C GLU A 456 -0.19 -12.96 10.82
N PRO A 457 -0.54 -11.68 11.08
CA PRO A 457 0.43 -10.62 11.35
C PRO A 457 1.22 -10.70 12.67
#